data_AF-M2UVZ8-F1
#
_entry.id   AF-M2UVZ8-F1
#
_cell.length_a   1.000
_cell.length_b   1.000
_cell.length_c   1.000
_cell.angle_alpha   90.00
_cell.angle_beta   90.00
_cell.angle_gamma   90.00
#
_symmetry.space_group_name_H-M   'P 1'
#
loop_
_entity.id
_entity.type
_entity.pdbx_description
1 polymer ?
#
loop_
_entity_poly.entity_id
_entity_poly.type
_entity_poly.pdbx_seq_one_letter_code
_entity_poly.pdbx_strand_id
1 'polypeptide(L)'
;IAEILAGSVASAAGEQLTLALAGIVKKMLPLTEWDPAREAFTQEATMSLWNNNPDPAKWAAAVCYNQAWDVSNKAGISDVVSLKFSLGALNTDYDCMYIGKGTQFYTQGDGGFINLRYQYDDKTCKYDALTGDLSC
;
A
#
# COMPACT_ATOMS: atom_id res chain seq x y z
N ILE A 1 -5.63 -17.10 -0.70
CA ILE A 1 -6.15 -16.01 0.15
C ILE A 1 -4.93 -15.13 0.51
N ALA A 2 -5.12 -13.89 1.00
CA ALA A 2 -4.03 -12.96 1.32
C ALA A 2 -3.11 -13.47 2.43
N GLU A 3 -1.79 -13.39 2.22
CA GLU A 3 -0.74 -13.80 3.15
C GLU A 3 0.33 -12.71 3.23
N ILE A 4 0.83 -12.41 4.42
CA ILE A 4 1.93 -11.44 4.59
C ILE A 4 3.24 -12.16 4.25
N LEU A 5 3.91 -11.71 3.18
CA LEU A 5 5.27 -12.12 2.85
C LEU A 5 6.20 -11.20 3.61
N ALA A 6 6.60 -11.60 4.82
CA ALA A 6 7.33 -10.75 5.76
C ALA A 6 8.44 -9.92 5.08
N GLY A 7 8.34 -8.58 5.17
CA GLY A 7 9.44 -7.65 4.95
C GLY A 7 10.30 -7.52 6.22
N SER A 8 11.51 -6.97 6.11
CA SER A 8 12.30 -6.63 7.29
C SER A 8 11.63 -5.48 8.04
N VAL A 9 10.85 -5.82 9.07
CA VAL A 9 10.26 -4.84 9.98
C VAL A 9 11.29 -4.45 11.03
N ALA A 10 11.76 -3.21 10.98
CA ALA A 10 12.73 -2.68 11.95
C ALA A 10 12.19 -1.44 12.68
N SER A 11 11.11 -0.84 12.18
CA SER A 11 10.50 0.38 12.71
C SER A 11 9.11 0.11 13.30
N ALA A 12 8.71 0.96 14.24
CA ALA A 12 7.34 0.97 14.77
C ALA A 12 6.29 1.16 13.67
N ALA A 13 6.64 1.88 12.59
CA ALA A 13 5.77 2.01 11.42
C ALA A 13 5.59 0.69 10.69
N GLY A 14 6.66 -0.09 10.48
CA GLY A 14 6.59 -1.42 9.88
C GLY A 14 5.81 -2.43 10.72
N GLU A 15 5.93 -2.36 12.05
CA GLU A 15 5.14 -3.21 12.96
C GLU A 15 3.65 -2.88 12.83
N GLN A 16 3.31 -1.59 12.81
CA GLN A 16 1.94 -1.13 12.65
C GLN A 16 1.36 -1.47 11.26
N LEU A 17 2.17 -1.40 10.20
CA LEU A 17 1.79 -1.89 8.86
C LEU A 17 1.38 -3.37 8.93
N THR A 18 2.25 -4.20 9.50
CA THR A 18 2.03 -5.65 9.62
C THR A 18 0.73 -5.96 10.37
N LEU A 19 0.49 -5.27 11.50
CA LEU A 19 -0.74 -5.44 12.29
C LEU A 19 -1.99 -4.98 11.54
N ALA A 20 -1.93 -3.81 10.88
CA ALA A 20 -3.05 -3.27 10.10
C ALA A 20 -3.46 -4.23 8.96
N LEU A 21 -2.47 -4.86 8.33
CA LEU A 21 -2.67 -5.78 7.23
C LEU A 21 -3.18 -7.15 7.70
N ALA A 22 -2.72 -7.68 8.84
CA ALA A 22 -3.25 -8.94 9.37
C ALA A 22 -4.78 -8.89 9.58
N GLY A 23 -5.32 -7.70 9.89
CA GLY A 23 -6.76 -7.48 10.06
C GLY A 23 -7.60 -7.61 8.78
N ILE A 24 -7.02 -7.46 7.59
CA ILE A 24 -7.79 -7.44 6.33
C ILE A 24 -8.07 -8.84 5.78
N VAL A 25 -7.27 -9.84 6.15
CA VAL A 25 -7.34 -11.22 5.60
C VAL A 25 -8.77 -11.81 5.72
N LYS A 26 -9.45 -11.55 6.84
CA LYS A 26 -10.83 -12.02 7.08
C LYS A 26 -11.86 -11.37 6.16
N LYS A 27 -11.66 -10.10 5.78
CA LYS A 27 -12.56 -9.36 4.87
C LYS A 27 -12.50 -9.88 3.43
N MET A 28 -11.41 -10.56 3.07
CA MET A 28 -11.16 -11.05 1.71
C MET A 28 -11.77 -12.43 1.42
N LEU A 29 -12.24 -13.15 2.44
CA LEU A 29 -12.79 -14.50 2.31
C LEU A 29 -14.02 -14.66 1.39
N PRO A 30 -14.98 -13.71 1.30
CA PRO A 30 -16.17 -13.89 0.47
C PRO A 30 -15.94 -13.60 -1.03
N LEU A 31 -14.73 -13.17 -1.43
CA LEU A 31 -14.45 -12.73 -2.80
C LEU A 31 -13.96 -13.90 -3.66
N THR A 32 -14.66 -14.16 -4.75
CA THR A 32 -14.40 -15.33 -5.62
C THR A 32 -13.99 -14.96 -7.05
N GLU A 33 -14.12 -13.69 -7.44
CA GLU A 33 -13.71 -13.19 -8.75
C GLU A 33 -12.38 -12.46 -8.66
N TRP A 34 -11.45 -12.73 -9.59
CA TRP A 34 -10.06 -12.28 -9.47
C TRP A 34 -9.89 -10.76 -9.42
N ASP A 35 -10.36 -10.05 -10.43
CA ASP A 35 -10.15 -8.59 -10.50
C ASP A 35 -10.93 -7.84 -9.41
N PRO A 36 -12.23 -8.11 -9.16
CA PRO A 36 -12.94 -7.51 -8.04
C PRO A 36 -12.31 -7.80 -6.68
N ALA A 37 -11.75 -9.01 -6.49
CA ALA A 37 -11.10 -9.36 -5.25
C ALA A 37 -9.81 -8.59 -5.02
N ARG A 38 -9.05 -8.32 -6.10
CA ARG A 38 -7.85 -7.49 -6.04
C ARG A 38 -8.17 -6.03 -5.77
N GLU A 39 -9.19 -5.46 -6.41
CA GLU A 39 -9.61 -4.08 -6.12
C GLU A 39 -10.01 -3.91 -4.65
N ALA A 40 -10.83 -4.83 -4.14
CA ALA A 40 -11.23 -4.84 -2.74
C ALA A 40 -10.03 -5.02 -1.81
N PHE A 41 -9.09 -5.90 -2.16
CA PHE A 41 -7.86 -6.10 -1.40
C PHE A 41 -7.03 -4.82 -1.31
N THR A 42 -6.69 -4.20 -2.44
CA THR A 42 -5.86 -3.00 -2.48
C THR A 42 -6.54 -1.84 -1.73
N GLN A 43 -7.86 -1.70 -1.87
CA GLN A 43 -8.64 -0.69 -1.16
C GLN A 43 -8.65 -0.93 0.36
N GLU A 44 -8.99 -2.13 0.82
CA GLU A 44 -9.05 -2.44 2.25
C GLU A 44 -7.67 -2.41 2.92
N ALA A 45 -6.63 -2.88 2.22
CA ALA A 45 -5.25 -2.78 2.70
C ALA A 45 -4.86 -1.33 2.94
N THR A 46 -4.97 -0.49 1.90
CA THR A 46 -4.56 0.92 1.97
C THR A 46 -5.38 1.70 3.01
N MET A 47 -6.69 1.44 3.11
CA MET A 47 -7.54 2.05 4.13
C MET A 47 -7.20 1.59 5.54
N SER A 48 -6.89 0.30 5.72
CA SER A 48 -6.46 -0.23 7.02
C SER A 48 -5.16 0.44 7.47
N LEU A 49 -4.19 0.58 6.57
CA LEU A 49 -2.96 1.32 6.81
C LEU A 49 -3.27 2.76 7.24
N TRP A 50 -3.99 3.51 6.41
CA TRP A 50 -4.30 4.91 6.68
C TRP A 50 -4.96 5.13 8.05
N ASN A 51 -5.95 4.30 8.39
CA ASN A 51 -6.67 4.39 9.66
C ASN A 51 -5.82 4.01 10.88
N ASN A 52 -4.72 3.26 10.67
CA ASN A 52 -3.79 2.85 11.70
C ASN A 52 -2.43 3.55 11.55
N ASN A 53 -2.38 4.71 10.90
CA ASN A 53 -1.16 5.48 10.75
C ASN A 53 -0.61 5.88 12.15
N PRO A 54 0.58 5.39 12.55
CA PRO A 54 1.09 5.59 13.92
C PRO A 54 1.59 7.01 14.18
N ASP A 55 1.82 7.80 13.13
CA ASP A 55 2.24 9.19 13.22
C ASP A 55 1.73 10.00 12.00
N PRO A 56 0.47 10.48 12.05
CA PRO A 56 -0.12 11.25 10.96
C PRO A 56 0.57 12.60 10.69
N ALA A 57 1.37 13.10 11.64
CA ALA A 57 2.13 14.33 11.44
C ALA A 57 3.35 14.09 10.54
N LYS A 58 3.92 12.88 10.59
CA LYS A 58 5.07 12.43 9.80
C LYS A 58 4.66 11.79 8.47
N TRP A 59 3.73 10.84 8.53
CA TRP A 59 3.31 10.02 7.38
C TRP A 59 2.09 10.65 6.72
N ALA A 60 2.30 11.27 5.56
CA ALA A 60 1.28 12.02 4.84
C ALA A 60 0.42 11.16 3.90
N ALA A 61 0.89 9.94 3.57
CA ALA A 61 0.15 8.98 2.77
C ALA A 61 0.42 7.53 3.16
N ALA A 62 -0.52 6.66 2.80
CA ALA A 62 -0.36 5.21 2.72
C ALA A 62 -0.53 4.77 1.26
N VAL A 63 0.26 3.78 0.84
CA VAL A 63 0.19 3.20 -0.50
C VAL A 63 0.24 1.68 -0.41
N CYS A 64 -0.52 1.01 -1.27
CA CYS A 64 -0.29 -0.38 -1.65
C CYS A 64 -0.21 -0.47 -3.17
N TYR A 65 0.84 -1.13 -3.68
CA TYR A 65 1.11 -1.24 -5.12
C TYR A 65 1.72 -2.59 -5.49
N ASN A 66 1.28 -3.20 -6.58
CA ASN A 66 1.77 -4.52 -7.02
C ASN A 66 2.73 -4.50 -8.21
N GLN A 67 3.28 -3.34 -8.56
CA GLN A 67 4.30 -3.21 -9.59
C GLN A 67 5.54 -2.52 -9.03
N ALA A 68 6.55 -2.33 -9.88
CA ALA A 68 7.78 -1.67 -9.50
C ALA A 68 7.54 -0.18 -9.19
N TRP A 69 8.27 0.32 -8.21
CA TRP A 69 8.19 1.70 -7.75
C TRP A 69 9.58 2.21 -7.36
N ASP A 70 9.69 3.53 -7.25
CA ASP A 70 10.87 4.18 -6.68
C ASP A 70 10.45 5.38 -5.81
N VAL A 71 11.38 5.92 -5.03
CA VAL A 71 11.16 7.10 -4.19
C VAL A 71 12.30 8.09 -4.29
N SER A 72 12.00 9.38 -4.21
CA SER A 72 13.05 10.41 -4.19
C SER A 72 13.94 10.33 -2.93
N ASN A 73 13.40 9.79 -1.84
CA ASN A 73 14.10 9.66 -0.57
C ASN A 73 13.69 8.37 0.16
N LYS A 74 14.60 7.40 0.27
CA LYS A 74 14.36 6.13 0.98
C LYS A 74 14.14 6.30 2.49
N ALA A 75 14.69 7.35 3.11
CA ALA A 75 14.40 7.66 4.51
C ALA A 75 13.03 8.35 4.69
N GLY A 76 12.39 8.73 3.59
CA GLY A 76 11.07 9.35 3.53
C GLY A 76 9.90 8.37 3.54
N ILE A 77 10.18 7.06 3.53
CA ILE A 77 9.15 6.01 3.65
C ILE A 77 9.33 5.22 4.95
N SER A 78 8.29 4.48 5.34
CA SER A 78 8.40 3.45 6.36
C SER A 78 9.14 2.21 5.82
N ASP A 79 9.25 1.18 6.66
CA ASP A 79 9.50 -0.17 6.15
C ASP A 79 8.45 -0.54 5.09
N VAL A 80 8.85 -1.43 4.17
CA VAL A 80 7.96 -2.00 3.16
C VAL A 80 7.50 -3.36 3.63
N VAL A 81 6.18 -3.58 3.61
CA VAL A 81 5.57 -4.88 3.90
C VAL A 81 4.94 -5.42 2.63
N SER A 82 5.41 -6.56 2.16
CA SER A 82 4.87 -7.23 0.98
C SER A 82 3.77 -8.23 1.36
N LEU A 83 2.69 -8.27 0.59
CA LEU A 83 1.57 -9.19 0.78
C LEU A 83 1.30 -9.96 -0.49
N LYS A 84 1.27 -11.29 -0.37
CA LYS A 84 0.79 -12.15 -1.44
C LYS A 84 -0.71 -12.25 -1.39
N PHE A 85 -1.39 -11.71 -2.38
CA PHE A 85 -2.79 -12.00 -2.63
C PHE A 85 -2.90 -13.23 -3.55
N SER A 86 -3.66 -14.26 -3.13
CA SER A 86 -3.88 -15.47 -3.94
C SER A 86 -5.35 -15.84 -4.03
N LEU A 87 -5.81 -16.28 -5.19
CA LEU A 87 -7.16 -16.80 -5.42
C LEU A 87 -7.11 -17.96 -6.43
N GLY A 88 -7.41 -19.18 -5.96
CA GLY A 88 -7.17 -20.39 -6.76
C GLY A 88 -5.70 -20.51 -7.16
N ALA A 89 -5.42 -20.62 -8.46
CA ALA A 89 -4.06 -20.66 -9.01
C ALA A 89 -3.44 -19.27 -9.26
N LEU A 90 -4.23 -18.20 -9.18
CA LEU A 90 -3.79 -16.83 -9.45
C LEU A 90 -3.18 -16.22 -8.18
N ASN A 91 -2.11 -15.44 -8.37
CA ASN A 91 -1.47 -14.73 -7.28
C ASN A 91 -0.76 -13.46 -7.77
N THR A 92 -0.60 -12.48 -6.87
CA THR A 92 0.16 -11.26 -7.07
C THR A 92 0.64 -10.73 -5.73
N ASP A 93 1.75 -10.01 -5.71
CA ASP A 93 2.34 -9.44 -4.49
C ASP A 93 2.13 -7.93 -4.48
N TYR A 94 1.67 -7.38 -3.36
CA TYR A 94 1.51 -5.94 -3.13
C TYR A 94 2.51 -5.46 -2.10
N ASP A 95 3.30 -4.45 -2.45
CA ASP A 95 4.11 -3.70 -1.51
C ASP A 95 3.27 -2.60 -0.88
N CYS A 96 3.21 -2.58 0.44
CA CYS A 96 2.49 -1.60 1.22
C CYS A 96 3.44 -0.83 2.14
N MET A 97 3.32 0.50 2.18
CA MET A 97 4.16 1.38 2.99
C MET A 97 3.48 2.72 3.29
N TYR A 98 4.05 3.47 4.23
CA TYR A 98 3.75 4.89 4.43
C TYR A 98 4.74 5.78 3.68
N ILE A 99 4.24 6.92 3.20
CA ILE A 99 5.04 7.97 2.55
C ILE A 99 5.00 9.23 3.44
N GLY A 100 6.18 9.75 3.76
CA GLY A 100 6.36 10.95 4.56
C GLY A 100 6.39 12.23 3.71
N LYS A 101 6.30 13.38 4.38
CA LYS A 101 6.39 14.71 3.76
C LYS A 101 7.75 14.91 3.06
N GLY A 102 7.76 15.64 1.94
CA GLY A 102 8.92 15.90 1.10
C GLY A 102 9.42 14.68 0.31
N THR A 103 8.60 13.65 0.15
CA THR A 103 8.93 12.41 -0.55
C THR A 103 8.05 12.24 -1.78
N GLN A 104 8.70 12.08 -2.92
CA GLN A 104 8.04 11.68 -4.16
C GLN A 104 8.02 10.16 -4.25
N PHE A 105 6.87 9.61 -4.58
CA PHE A 105 6.69 8.21 -4.96
C PHE A 105 6.47 8.12 -6.47
N TYR A 106 7.27 7.28 -7.13
CA TYR A 106 7.26 7.08 -8.58
C TYR A 106 6.70 5.70 -8.90
N THR A 107 5.68 5.64 -9.74
CA THR A 107 5.14 4.39 -10.27
C THR A 107 5.85 3.97 -11.55
N GLN A 108 6.20 2.70 -11.68
CA GLN A 108 6.80 2.14 -12.90
C GLN A 108 5.83 1.17 -13.57
N GLY A 109 4.82 1.73 -14.25
CA GLY A 109 3.84 1.01 -15.05
C GLY A 109 2.44 1.61 -14.94
N ASP A 110 1.43 0.94 -15.49
CA ASP A 110 0.06 1.46 -15.53
C ASP A 110 -0.58 1.40 -14.12
N GLY A 111 -0.67 2.55 -13.46
CA GLY A 111 -1.25 2.78 -12.13
C GLY A 111 -2.78 2.58 -12.04
N GLY A 112 -3.35 1.65 -12.78
CA GLY A 112 -4.79 1.32 -12.71
C GLY A 112 -5.23 0.91 -11.30
N PHE A 113 -6.51 1.16 -10.97
CA PHE A 113 -7.09 0.99 -9.61
C PHE A 113 -6.85 -0.40 -8.98
N ILE A 114 -6.77 -1.45 -9.80
CA ILE A 114 -6.50 -2.82 -9.33
C ILE A 114 -5.09 -2.94 -8.74
N ASN A 115 -4.15 -2.20 -9.31
CA ASN A 115 -2.72 -2.31 -9.04
C ASN A 115 -2.30 -1.35 -7.93
N LEU A 116 -2.77 -0.11 -7.99
CA LEU A 116 -2.31 1.01 -7.18
C LEU A 116 -3.47 1.61 -6.39
N ARG A 117 -3.25 1.82 -5.09
CA ARG A 117 -4.11 2.69 -4.29
C ARG A 117 -3.28 3.54 -3.36
N TYR A 118 -3.62 4.83 -3.34
CA TYR A 118 -3.20 5.75 -2.31
C TYR A 118 -4.37 6.10 -1.39
N GLN A 119 -4.02 6.41 -0.15
CA GLN A 119 -4.83 7.22 0.74
C GLN A 119 -3.90 8.28 1.36
N TYR A 120 -4.23 9.56 1.21
CA TYR A 120 -3.31 10.65 1.52
C TYR A 120 -4.03 11.91 2.03
N ASP A 121 -3.27 12.77 2.70
CA ASP A 121 -3.66 14.14 3.05
C ASP A 121 -3.53 15.05 1.82
N ASP A 122 -4.64 15.56 1.31
CA ASP A 122 -4.73 16.39 0.11
C ASP A 122 -4.14 17.80 0.26
N LYS A 123 -3.86 18.23 1.50
CA LYS A 123 -3.17 19.49 1.77
C LYS A 123 -1.66 19.38 1.63
N THR A 124 -1.14 18.18 1.81
CA THR A 124 0.30 17.90 1.83
C THR A 124 0.75 17.18 0.58
N CYS A 125 -0.10 16.29 0.04
CA CYS A 125 0.22 15.47 -1.10
C CYS A 125 -0.56 15.86 -2.35
N LYS A 126 0.02 15.62 -3.53
CA LYS A 126 -0.57 15.86 -4.84
C LYS A 126 -0.35 14.65 -5.74
N TYR A 127 -1.44 14.13 -6.30
CA TYR A 127 -1.44 13.04 -7.27
C TYR A 127 -1.28 13.57 -8.69
N ASP A 128 -0.41 12.92 -9.48
CA ASP A 128 -0.29 13.14 -10.91
C ASP A 128 -1.05 12.04 -11.67
N ALA A 129 -2.18 12.41 -12.29
CA ALA A 129 -3.01 11.48 -13.04
C ALA A 129 -2.40 11.02 -14.37
N LEU A 130 -1.36 11.69 -14.87
CA LEU A 130 -0.68 11.30 -16.11
C LEU A 130 0.31 10.16 -15.85
N THR A 131 1.03 10.20 -14.73
CA THR A 131 2.07 9.23 -14.42
C THR A 131 1.64 8.20 -13.38
N GLY A 132 0.69 8.51 -12.50
CA GLY A 132 0.33 7.69 -11.33
C GLY A 132 1.14 8.03 -10.08
N ASP A 133 2.03 9.03 -10.15
CA ASP A 133 2.94 9.40 -9.07
C ASP A 133 2.23 10.18 -7.95
N LEU A 134 2.83 10.14 -6.76
CA LEU A 134 2.38 10.93 -5.62
C LEU A 134 3.53 11.79 -5.09
N SER A 135 3.33 13.10 -5.09
CA SER A 135 4.21 14.08 -4.45
C SER A 135 3.70 14.40 -3.06
N CYS A 136 4.40 14.00 -2.00
CA CYS A 136 4.19 14.50 -0.63
C CYS A 136 5.42 15.30 -0.20
#